data_AF-E7NBB6-F1
#
_entry.id   AF-E7NBB6-F1
#
_cell.length_a   1.000
_cell.length_b   1.000
_cell.length_c   1.000
_cell.angle_alpha   90.00
_cell.angle_beta   90.00
_cell.angle_gamma   90.00
#
_symmetry.space_group_name_H-M   'P 1'
#
loop_
_entity.id
_entity.type
_entity.pdbx_description
1 polymer ?
#
loop_
_entity_poly.entity_id
_entity_poly.type
_entity_poly.pdbx_seq_one_letter_code
_entity_poly.pdbx_strand_id
1 'polypeptide(L)'
;EVLLSGSATGFYGDRGDEILTETCGPGEGFLSELCRRWEAAAGPAARAGLRTVQSRTGLVVSSSGGLGRILGAAYRVGAGARLR
;
A
#
# COMPACT_ATOMS: atom_id res chain seq x y z
N GLU A 1 -8.16 2.19 23.27
CA GLU A 1 -7.10 1.54 22.48
C GLU A 1 -7.40 1.66 20.99
N VAL A 2 -6.39 1.51 20.13
CA VAL A 2 -6.51 1.67 18.67
C VAL A 2 -5.78 0.53 17.99
N LEU A 3 -6.42 -0.09 16.99
CA LEU A 3 -5.75 -1.00 16.04
C LEU A 3 -5.44 -0.22 14.76
N LEU A 4 -4.15 0.01 14.49
CA LEU A 4 -3.68 0.42 13.18
C LEU A 4 -3.28 -0.83 12.39
N SER A 5 -4.12 -1.24 11.45
CA SER A 5 -3.85 -2.39 10.59
C SER A 5 -3.20 -1.93 9.29
N GLY A 6 -2.15 -2.65 8.87
CA GLY A 6 -1.52 -2.42 7.58
C GLY A 6 -2.42 -2.88 6.42
N SER A 7 -2.35 -2.17 5.31
CA SER A 7 -2.94 -2.49 4.01
C SER A 7 -2.00 -1.97 2.92
N ALA A 8 -2.45 -1.91 1.66
CA ALA A 8 -1.65 -1.40 0.54
C ALA A 8 -2.50 -0.58 -0.44
N THR A 9 -1.85 0.33 -1.18
CA THR A 9 -2.49 1.05 -2.30
C THR A 9 -2.98 0.12 -3.40
N GLY A 10 -2.52 -1.14 -3.42
CA GLY A 10 -3.08 -2.21 -4.26
C GLY A 10 -4.58 -2.41 -4.11
N PHE A 11 -5.21 -1.92 -3.03
CA PHE A 11 -6.66 -1.83 -2.86
C PHE A 11 -7.36 -1.17 -4.06
N TYR A 12 -6.76 -0.14 -4.66
CA TYR A 12 -7.41 0.63 -5.73
C TYR A 12 -7.28 -0.01 -7.13
N GLY A 13 -6.43 -1.03 -7.28
CA GLY A 13 -6.09 -1.62 -8.58
C GLY A 13 -5.36 -0.64 -9.50
N ASP A 14 -5.26 -0.99 -10.79
CA ASP A 14 -4.76 -0.08 -11.83
C ASP A 14 -5.88 0.89 -12.25
N ARG A 15 -5.58 2.19 -12.15
CA ARG A 15 -6.50 3.30 -12.47
C ARG A 15 -5.85 4.33 -13.40
N GLY A 16 -4.72 3.98 -14.02
CA GLY A 16 -3.94 4.92 -14.83
C GLY A 16 -3.57 6.19 -14.04
N ASP A 17 -3.89 7.35 -14.62
CA ASP A 17 -3.54 8.67 -14.07
C ASP A 17 -4.64 9.25 -13.16
N GLU A 18 -5.65 8.47 -12.79
CA GLU A 18 -6.70 8.93 -11.87
C GLU A 18 -6.11 9.28 -10.49
N ILE A 19 -6.49 10.44 -9.94
CA ILE A 19 -6.15 10.82 -8.58
C ILE A 19 -7.04 10.04 -7.60
N LEU A 20 -6.42 9.17 -6.81
CA LEU A 20 -7.12 8.31 -5.87
C LEU A 20 -7.02 8.82 -4.43
N THR A 21 -8.13 8.72 -3.71
CA THR A 21 -8.27 9.07 -2.29
C THR A 21 -8.90 7.90 -1.52
N GLU A 22 -8.93 7.97 -0.20
CA GLU A 22 -9.51 6.92 0.65
C GLU A 22 -11.02 6.72 0.45
N THR A 23 -11.70 7.69 -0.17
CA THR A 23 -13.12 7.57 -0.54
C THR A 23 -13.32 6.82 -1.86
N CYS A 24 -12.27 6.59 -2.63
CA CYS A 24 -12.35 5.81 -3.87
C CYS A 24 -12.60 4.33 -3.55
N GLY A 25 -13.44 3.70 -4.38
CA GLY A 25 -13.74 2.28 -4.27
C GLY A 25 -12.55 1.39 -4.60
N PRO A 26 -12.62 0.08 -4.28
CA PRO A 26 -11.58 -0.86 -4.65
C PRO A 26 -11.46 -1.01 -6.16
N GLY A 27 -10.29 -1.43 -6.62
CA GLY A 27 -10.06 -1.84 -8.02
C GLY A 27 -10.49 -3.27 -8.29
N GLU A 28 -10.02 -3.78 -9.42
CA GLU A 28 -10.16 -5.18 -9.81
C GLU A 28 -8.84 -5.94 -9.74
N GLY A 29 -8.90 -7.25 -9.94
CA GLY A 29 -7.74 -8.12 -9.94
C GLY A 29 -7.28 -8.57 -8.55
N PHE A 30 -6.24 -9.38 -8.54
CA PHE A 30 -5.79 -10.13 -7.36
C PHE A 30 -5.40 -9.22 -6.18
N LEU A 31 -4.61 -8.17 -6.43
CA LEU A 31 -4.10 -7.30 -5.35
C LEU A 31 -5.20 -6.49 -4.69
N SER A 32 -6.19 -6.01 -5.46
CA SER A 32 -7.36 -5.33 -4.91
C SER A 32 -8.15 -6.28 -4.01
N GLU A 33 -8.45 -7.48 -4.50
CA GLU A 33 -9.20 -8.48 -3.74
C GLU A 33 -8.44 -8.93 -2.47
N LEU A 34 -7.13 -9.10 -2.57
CA LEU A 34 -6.28 -9.40 -1.42
C LEU A 34 -6.40 -8.30 -0.34
N CYS A 35 -6.29 -7.03 -0.73
CA CYS A 35 -6.40 -5.91 0.21
C CYS A 35 -7.80 -5.82 0.84
N ARG A 36 -8.87 -6.03 0.05
CA ARG A 36 -10.24 -6.07 0.57
C ARG A 36 -10.42 -7.14 1.65
N ARG A 37 -9.93 -8.35 1.38
CA ARG A 37 -10.01 -9.48 2.32
C ARG A 37 -9.15 -9.23 3.56
N TRP A 38 -7.99 -8.61 3.38
CA TRP A 38 -7.10 -8.24 4.49
C TRP A 38 -7.74 -7.20 5.41
N GLU A 39 -8.29 -6.10 4.86
CA GLU A 39 -8.96 -5.07 5.65
C GLU A 39 -10.20 -5.62 6.39
N ALA A 40 -10.96 -6.51 5.73
CA ALA A 40 -12.11 -7.18 6.35
C ALA A 40 -11.71 -8.09 7.53
N ALA A 41 -10.53 -8.69 7.49
CA ALA A 41 -10.03 -9.55 8.58
C ALA A 41 -9.76 -8.77 9.89
N ALA A 42 -9.60 -7.45 9.82
CA ALA A 42 -9.52 -6.59 11.01
C ALA A 42 -10.89 -6.30 11.65
N GLY A 43 -12.00 -6.70 11.01
CA GLY A 43 -13.37 -6.48 11.47
C GLY A 43 -13.70 -6.95 12.90
N PRO A 44 -13.15 -8.06 13.43
CA PRO A 44 -13.36 -8.45 14.82
C PRO A 44 -12.94 -7.39 15.84
N ALA A 45 -11.84 -6.66 15.59
CA ALA A 45 -11.38 -5.60 16.48
C ALA A 45 -12.38 -4.42 16.52
N ALA A 46 -12.88 -4.02 15.34
CA ALA A 46 -13.91 -2.98 15.25
C ALA A 46 -15.20 -3.39 15.97
N ARG A 47 -15.65 -4.65 15.81
CA ARG A 47 -16.84 -5.18 16.51
C ARG A 47 -16.65 -5.27 18.02
N ALA A 48 -15.42 -5.41 18.50
CA ALA A 48 -15.08 -5.35 19.92
C ALA A 48 -15.04 -3.92 20.49
N GLY A 49 -15.37 -2.89 19.69
CA GLY A 49 -15.37 -1.49 20.11
C GLY A 49 -14.02 -0.79 20.02
N LEU A 50 -12.99 -1.44 19.46
CA LEU A 50 -11.70 -0.80 19.20
C LEU A 50 -11.79 0.10 17.97
N ARG A 51 -11.24 1.33 18.09
CA ARG A 51 -11.01 2.16 16.91
C ARG A 51 -10.04 1.43 16.00
N THR A 52 -10.51 1.02 14.83
CA THR A 52 -9.72 0.28 13.83
C THR A 52 -9.48 1.17 12.62
N VAL A 53 -8.23 1.31 12.19
CA VAL A 53 -7.81 2.13 11.05
C VAL A 53 -6.99 1.29 10.09
N GLN A 54 -7.24 1.43 8.79
CA GLN A 54 -6.48 0.77 7.73
C GLN A 54 -5.45 1.75 7.16
N SER A 55 -4.17 1.37 7.12
CA SER A 55 -3.09 2.18 6.56
C SER A 55 -2.67 1.62 5.20
N ARG A 56 -3.13 2.23 4.10
CA ARG A 56 -2.81 1.79 2.73
C ARG A 56 -1.48 2.35 2.28
N THR A 57 -0.42 1.60 2.54
CA THR A 57 0.95 1.99 2.15
C THR A 57 1.20 1.81 0.65
N GLY A 58 1.87 2.80 0.04
CA GLY A 58 2.40 2.70 -1.32
C GLY A 58 3.76 2.01 -1.37
N LEU A 59 4.54 2.29 -2.42
CA LEU A 59 5.92 1.83 -2.52
C LEU A 59 6.77 2.47 -1.43
N VAL A 60 7.30 1.64 -0.54
CA VAL A 60 8.20 2.10 0.54
C VAL A 60 9.62 2.13 0.01
N VAL A 61 10.21 3.33 -0.01
CA VAL A 61 11.61 3.56 -0.41
C VAL A 61 12.43 3.88 0.84
N SER A 62 13.41 3.03 1.13
CA SER A 62 14.33 3.23 2.25
C SER A 62 15.78 2.95 1.82
N SER A 63 16.73 3.69 2.38
CA SER A 63 18.17 3.40 2.22
C SER A 63 18.57 2.09 2.89
N SER A 64 17.84 1.63 3.91
CA SER A 64 18.14 0.41 4.66
C SER A 64 17.56 -0.86 4.05
N GLY A 65 16.64 -0.77 3.09
CA GLY A 65 15.87 -1.94 2.63
C GLY A 65 14.90 -1.68 1.48
N GLY A 66 14.22 -2.74 1.05
CA GLY A 66 13.13 -2.66 0.08
C GLY A 66 13.55 -2.08 -1.27
N LEU A 67 12.65 -1.27 -1.85
CA LEU A 67 12.84 -0.72 -3.19
C LEU A 67 14.09 0.16 -3.30
N GLY A 68 14.48 0.87 -2.23
CA GLY A 68 15.66 1.74 -2.25
C GLY A 68 16.98 0.99 -2.46
N ARG A 69 17.12 -0.25 -1.95
CA ARG A 69 18.30 -1.08 -2.24
C ARG A 69 18.36 -1.53 -3.70
N ILE A 70 17.21 -1.87 -4.28
CA ILE A 70 17.11 -2.28 -5.69
C ILE A 70 17.43 -1.10 -6.60
N LEU A 71 16.81 0.06 -6.36
CA LEU A 71 17.07 1.29 -7.10
C LEU A 71 18.53 1.74 -6.95
N GLY A 72 19.10 1.66 -5.74
CA GLY A 72 20.50 1.97 -5.50
C GLY A 72 21.46 1.02 -6.23
N ALA A 73 21.13 -0.26 -6.35
CA ALA A 73 21.91 -1.20 -7.15
C ALA A 73 21.85 -0.88 -8.65
N ALA A 74 20.66 -0.59 -9.18
CA ALA A 74 20.48 -0.18 -10.57
C ALA A 74 21.27 1.11 -10.88
N TYR A 75 21.24 2.08 -9.96
CA TYR A 75 22.01 3.32 -10.10
C TYR A 75 23.53 3.07 -10.20
N ARG A 76 24.07 2.17 -9.35
CA ARG A 76 25.51 1.86 -9.33
C ARG A 76 26.02 1.21 -10.62
N VAL A 77 25.19 0.48 -11.34
CA VAL A 77 25.56 -0.15 -12.63
C VAL A 77 25.24 0.73 -13.83
N GLY A 78 24.89 2.01 -13.63
CA GLY A 78 24.60 2.96 -14.70
C GLY A 78 23.20 2.83 -15.30
N ALA A 79 22.32 2.00 -14.73
CA ALA A 79 20.94 1.79 -15.19
C ALA A 79 19.91 2.67 -14.46
N GLY A 80 20.36 3.75 -13.78
CA GLY A 80 19.50 4.68 -13.05
C GLY A 80 19.21 5.98 -13.82
N ALA A 81 18.21 6.73 -13.36
CA ALA A 81 17.88 8.07 -13.87
C ALA A 81 17.71 9.06 -12.71
N ARG A 82 17.83 10.37 -13.00
CA ARG A 82 17.50 11.42 -12.02
C ARG A 82 15.98 11.58 -11.96
N LEU A 83 15.40 11.37 -10.78
CA LEU A 83 14.03 11.79 -10.51
C LEU A 83 14.02 13.32 -10.47
N ARG A 84 13.21 13.93 -11.33
CA ARG A 84 12.90 15.36 -11.29
C ARG A 84 11.54 15.54 -10.63
#